data_AF-A0A346PKH4-F1
#
_entry.id   AF-A0A346PKH4-F1
#
_cell.length_a   1.000
_cell.length_b   1.000
_cell.length_c   1.000
_cell.angle_alpha   90.00
_cell.angle_beta   90.00
_cell.angle_gamma   90.00
#
_symmetry.space_group_name_H-M   'P 1'
#
loop_
_entity.id
_entity.type
_entity.pdbx_description
1 polymer ?
#
loop_
_entity_poly.entity_id
_entity_poly.type
_entity_poly.pdbx_seq_one_letter_code
_entity_poly.pdbx_strand_id
1 'polypeptide(L)'
;MTDNSSDDLPDDVFQVLSHELRLAVLYVLSDAQEADTFAAKPLAYGELANRVSERLSEDFTRDSGNFNYHLRSLRDAGFVQRVDGGYRIRQAGVRIVRAVSAGNISEEMQFETIPLEEPCPYCGGTSAISLDDDWLFIRCLECPGAFVQDDTLPDGTLAGFEVSPASVQDREPFEIFAVAFQLGLQVHRSFAAGICPECGATTTTETLEICLDHELNAEQVCECCERTTDEFLAVSCDICDRSLMTFPAIVVATDPHVIAVMYERGRNVTNQTWGALASPPDWPSRYVNRDPVVIEYTIPVPDGEDIHVRLDESLTVTVT
;
A
#
# COMPACT_ATOMS: atom_id res chain seq x y z
N MET A 1 14.26 -29.63 -17.72
CA MET A 1 13.49 -28.79 -18.64
C MET A 1 13.03 -27.61 -17.84
N THR A 2 13.90 -26.63 -17.71
CA THR A 2 13.62 -25.33 -17.11
C THR A 2 13.06 -24.47 -18.24
N ASP A 3 11.78 -24.13 -18.13
CA ASP A 3 11.13 -23.21 -19.04
C ASP A 3 11.74 -21.83 -18.78
N ASN A 4 12.50 -21.37 -19.75
CA ASN A 4 13.18 -20.08 -19.74
C ASN A 4 12.11 -19.09 -20.23
N SER A 5 11.21 -18.65 -19.35
CA SER A 5 10.31 -17.55 -19.66
C SER A 5 11.17 -16.32 -19.87
N SER A 6 11.34 -15.94 -21.13
CA SER A 6 12.07 -14.76 -21.55
C SER A 6 11.63 -13.54 -20.75
N ASP A 7 12.60 -12.96 -20.05
CA ASP A 7 12.63 -11.65 -19.39
C ASP A 7 12.54 -10.49 -20.40
N ASP A 8 11.82 -10.69 -21.51
CA ASP A 8 11.41 -9.58 -22.36
C ASP A 8 10.24 -8.93 -21.62
N LEU A 9 10.42 -7.67 -21.22
CA LEU A 9 9.27 -6.78 -21.02
C LEU A 9 8.32 -7.05 -22.19
N PRO A 10 7.01 -7.20 -21.98
CA PRO A 10 6.10 -7.38 -23.09
C PRO A 10 6.05 -6.07 -23.87
N ASP A 11 7.04 -5.87 -24.75
CA ASP A 11 7.21 -4.70 -25.62
C ASP A 11 5.92 -4.46 -26.40
N ASP A 12 5.24 -5.56 -26.75
CA ASP A 12 3.92 -5.56 -27.37
C ASP A 12 2.84 -4.87 -26.50
N VAL A 13 2.83 -5.09 -25.18
CA VAL A 13 1.81 -4.52 -24.28
C VAL A 13 2.01 -3.02 -24.06
N PHE A 14 3.24 -2.56 -23.82
CA PHE A 14 3.51 -1.11 -23.69
C PHE A 14 3.31 -0.40 -25.03
N GLN A 15 3.72 -1.03 -26.14
CA GLN A 15 3.39 -0.54 -27.47
C GLN A 15 1.88 -0.51 -27.69
N VAL A 16 1.09 -1.39 -27.08
CA VAL A 16 -0.37 -1.34 -27.13
C VAL A 16 -0.96 -0.15 -26.38
N LEU A 17 -0.41 0.22 -25.23
CA LEU A 17 -0.95 1.30 -24.40
C LEU A 17 -0.45 2.69 -24.80
N SER A 18 0.69 2.81 -25.49
CA SER A 18 1.30 4.11 -25.84
C SER A 18 0.54 4.94 -26.90
N HIS A 19 -0.59 4.44 -27.42
CA HIS A 19 -1.35 5.14 -28.46
C HIS A 19 -2.62 5.75 -27.89
N GLU A 20 -2.75 7.05 -28.05
CA GLU A 20 -3.84 7.88 -27.50
C GLU A 20 -5.24 7.33 -27.80
N LEU A 21 -5.52 6.93 -29.05
CA LEU A 21 -6.80 6.32 -29.44
C LEU A 21 -7.14 5.05 -28.64
N ARG A 22 -6.14 4.22 -28.29
CA ARG A 22 -6.36 3.01 -27.49
C ARG A 22 -6.66 3.34 -26.03
N LEU A 23 -5.97 4.32 -25.46
CA LEU A 23 -6.30 4.83 -24.13
C LEU A 23 -7.71 5.44 -24.10
N ALA A 24 -8.09 6.22 -25.11
CA ALA A 24 -9.43 6.78 -25.24
C ALA A 24 -10.52 5.69 -25.32
N VAL A 25 -10.27 4.59 -26.03
CA VAL A 25 -11.17 3.41 -26.04
C VAL A 25 -11.32 2.82 -24.64
N LEU A 26 -10.21 2.65 -23.89
CA LEU A 26 -10.27 2.12 -22.53
C LEU A 26 -11.04 3.06 -21.59
N TYR A 27 -10.82 4.37 -21.67
CA TYR A 27 -11.59 5.35 -20.91
C TYR A 27 -13.09 5.26 -21.19
N VAL A 28 -13.48 5.27 -22.48
CA VAL A 28 -14.90 5.22 -22.88
C VAL A 28 -15.56 3.91 -22.44
N LEU A 29 -14.86 2.78 -22.54
CA LEU A 29 -15.39 1.50 -22.09
C LEU A 29 -15.42 1.38 -20.56
N SER A 30 -14.50 2.03 -19.84
CA SER A 30 -14.51 2.10 -18.38
C SER A 30 -15.63 2.99 -17.87
N ASP A 31 -15.95 4.08 -18.57
CA ASP A 31 -17.06 5.01 -18.24
C ASP A 31 -18.44 4.35 -18.41
N ALA A 32 -18.51 3.25 -19.18
CA ALA A 32 -19.72 2.42 -19.29
C ALA A 32 -19.92 1.48 -18.09
N GLN A 33 -19.07 1.53 -17.06
CA GLN A 33 -19.25 0.82 -15.80
C GLN A 33 -20.17 1.62 -14.88
N GLU A 34 -21.34 1.05 -14.57
CA GLU A 34 -22.27 1.62 -13.59
C GLU A 34 -22.02 1.01 -12.20
N ALA A 35 -22.21 1.80 -11.14
CA ALA A 35 -21.86 1.42 -9.77
C ALA A 35 -22.66 0.22 -9.23
N ASP A 36 -23.84 -0.05 -9.79
CA ASP A 36 -24.73 -1.17 -9.44
C ASP A 36 -24.50 -2.42 -10.32
N THR A 37 -23.41 -2.44 -11.11
CA THR A 37 -23.06 -3.56 -11.99
C THR A 37 -21.68 -4.13 -11.68
N PHE A 38 -21.51 -5.46 -11.83
CA PHE A 38 -20.20 -6.10 -11.71
C PHE A 38 -19.32 -5.92 -12.95
N ALA A 39 -19.92 -5.60 -14.10
CA ALA A 39 -19.21 -5.48 -15.36
C ALA A 39 -19.83 -4.41 -16.26
N ALA A 40 -18.97 -3.68 -16.96
CA ALA A 40 -19.38 -2.57 -17.81
C ALA A 40 -20.39 -3.00 -18.86
N LYS A 41 -21.34 -2.11 -19.15
CA LYS A 41 -22.31 -2.33 -20.22
C LYS A 41 -21.56 -2.42 -21.56
N PRO A 42 -21.83 -3.42 -22.41
CA PRO A 42 -21.17 -3.49 -23.70
C PRO A 42 -21.63 -2.35 -24.59
N LEU A 43 -20.68 -1.72 -25.28
CA LEU A 43 -20.95 -0.68 -26.27
C LEU A 43 -20.87 -1.25 -27.69
N ALA A 44 -21.92 -1.04 -28.47
CA ALA A 44 -21.92 -1.40 -29.89
C ALA A 44 -20.82 -0.62 -30.64
N TYR A 45 -20.28 -1.17 -31.73
CA TYR A 45 -19.16 -0.56 -32.47
C TYR A 45 -19.38 0.93 -32.81
N GLY A 46 -20.54 1.27 -33.37
CA GLY A 46 -20.84 2.64 -33.78
C GLY A 46 -20.98 3.60 -32.60
N GLU A 47 -21.55 3.13 -31.49
CA GLU A 47 -21.65 3.92 -30.26
C GLU A 47 -20.27 4.16 -29.64
N LEU A 48 -19.45 3.11 -29.52
CA LEU A 48 -18.09 3.22 -29.02
C LEU A 48 -17.24 4.17 -29.88
N ALA A 49 -17.30 4.05 -31.20
CA ALA A 49 -16.59 4.93 -32.13
C ALA A 49 -17.03 6.39 -32.00
N ASN A 50 -18.33 6.65 -31.81
CA ASN A 50 -18.85 8.00 -31.61
C ASN A 50 -18.34 8.62 -30.31
N ARG A 51 -18.47 7.91 -29.18
CA ARG A 51 -18.00 8.40 -27.87
C ARG A 51 -16.48 8.63 -27.83
N VAL A 52 -15.70 7.77 -28.49
CA VAL A 52 -14.25 7.95 -28.62
C VAL A 52 -13.92 9.18 -29.47
N SER A 53 -14.64 9.38 -30.57
CA SER A 53 -14.50 10.58 -31.41
C SER A 53 -14.87 11.86 -30.69
N GLU A 54 -15.81 11.82 -29.75
CA GLU A 54 -16.20 12.98 -28.92
C GLU A 54 -15.14 13.28 -27.85
N ARG A 55 -14.40 12.27 -27.39
CA ARG A 55 -13.34 12.40 -26.38
C ARG A 55 -12.02 12.93 -26.95
N LEU A 56 -11.67 12.54 -28.17
CA LEU A 56 -10.45 12.97 -28.84
C LEU A 56 -10.66 14.35 -29.47
N SER A 57 -9.65 15.22 -29.45
CA SER A 57 -9.66 16.50 -30.17
C SER A 57 -9.68 16.28 -31.70
N GLU A 58 -9.87 17.37 -32.45
CA GLU A 58 -10.32 17.45 -33.87
C GLU A 58 -9.61 16.54 -34.91
N ASP A 59 -8.51 15.86 -34.56
CA ASP A 59 -7.69 15.01 -35.44
C ASP A 59 -8.23 13.57 -35.64
N PHE A 60 -9.25 13.13 -34.90
CA PHE A 60 -9.84 11.81 -35.12
C PHE A 60 -10.72 11.76 -36.38
N THR A 61 -10.17 11.20 -37.46
CA THR A 61 -10.98 10.81 -38.62
C THR A 61 -11.51 9.39 -38.43
N ARG A 62 -12.81 9.20 -38.70
CA ARG A 62 -13.51 7.89 -38.70
C ARG A 62 -13.05 6.97 -39.84
N ASP A 63 -11.75 6.90 -40.13
CA ASP A 63 -11.26 5.86 -41.03
C ASP A 63 -11.45 4.50 -40.34
N SER A 64 -12.54 3.82 -40.72
CA SER A 64 -13.02 2.58 -40.12
C SER A 64 -12.01 1.42 -40.14
N GLY A 65 -11.02 1.48 -41.04
CA GLY A 65 -9.90 0.53 -41.06
C GLY A 65 -8.99 0.69 -39.84
N ASN A 66 -8.75 1.94 -39.43
CA ASN A 66 -7.86 2.27 -38.32
C ASN A 66 -8.48 1.88 -36.97
N PHE A 67 -9.77 2.18 -36.74
CA PHE A 67 -10.40 1.90 -35.45
C PHE A 67 -10.53 0.39 -35.14
N ASN A 68 -10.87 -0.43 -36.14
CA ASN A 68 -10.91 -1.88 -35.98
C ASN A 68 -9.55 -2.50 -35.69
N TYR A 69 -8.46 -1.92 -36.21
CA TYR A 69 -7.10 -2.33 -35.87
C TYR A 69 -6.84 -2.12 -34.38
N HIS A 70 -7.09 -0.93 -33.85
CA HIS A 70 -6.89 -0.64 -32.42
C HIS A 70 -7.74 -1.50 -31.49
N LEU A 71 -9.02 -1.75 -31.84
CA LEU A 71 -9.87 -2.66 -31.07
C LEU A 71 -9.35 -4.10 -31.10
N ARG A 72 -8.73 -4.53 -32.20
CA ARG A 72 -8.11 -5.85 -32.31
C ARG A 72 -6.87 -5.91 -31.41
N SER A 73 -5.97 -4.93 -31.49
CA SER A 73 -4.79 -4.87 -30.63
C SER A 73 -5.15 -4.91 -29.13
N LEU A 74 -6.15 -4.12 -28.71
CA LEU A 74 -6.61 -4.13 -27.31
C LEU A 74 -7.24 -5.46 -26.88
N ARG A 75 -7.86 -6.19 -27.82
CA ARG A 75 -8.42 -7.52 -27.55
C ARG A 75 -7.34 -8.58 -27.46
N ASP A 76 -6.38 -8.54 -28.37
CA ASP A 76 -5.29 -9.50 -28.43
C ASP A 76 -4.40 -9.34 -27.18
N ALA A 77 -4.17 -8.10 -26.72
CA ALA A 77 -3.52 -7.80 -25.44
C ALA A 77 -4.41 -8.02 -24.19
N GLY A 78 -5.65 -8.45 -24.34
CA GLY A 78 -6.52 -8.82 -23.21
C GLY A 78 -7.11 -7.66 -22.41
N PHE A 79 -7.06 -6.41 -22.88
CA PHE A 79 -7.67 -5.26 -22.21
C PHE A 79 -9.15 -5.07 -22.54
N VAL A 80 -9.59 -5.51 -23.72
CA VAL A 80 -10.96 -5.42 -24.20
C VAL A 80 -11.44 -6.80 -24.64
N GLN A 81 -12.74 -7.05 -24.58
CA GLN A 81 -13.35 -8.22 -25.17
C GLN A 81 -14.59 -7.88 -25.96
N ARG A 82 -14.90 -8.74 -26.93
CA ARG A 82 -16.16 -8.72 -27.65
C ARG A 82 -17.14 -9.65 -26.94
N VAL A 83 -18.36 -9.19 -26.73
CA VAL A 83 -19.47 -9.91 -26.11
C VAL A 83 -20.76 -9.64 -26.90
N ASP A 84 -21.86 -10.29 -26.52
CA ASP A 84 -23.18 -9.95 -27.05
C ASP A 84 -23.48 -8.48 -26.75
N GLY A 85 -23.89 -7.73 -27.78
CA GLY A 85 -24.14 -6.29 -27.68
C GLY A 85 -22.94 -5.38 -27.99
N GLY A 86 -21.70 -5.90 -28.07
CA GLY A 86 -20.55 -5.11 -28.55
C GLY A 86 -19.24 -5.40 -27.84
N TYR A 87 -18.56 -4.33 -27.41
CA TYR A 87 -17.25 -4.37 -26.77
C TYR A 87 -17.35 -3.99 -25.31
N ARG A 88 -16.55 -4.63 -24.47
CA ARG A 88 -16.50 -4.40 -23.03
C ARG A 88 -15.05 -4.40 -22.55
N ILE A 89 -14.71 -3.52 -21.62
CA ILE A 89 -13.41 -3.50 -20.96
C ILE A 89 -13.24 -4.72 -20.06
N ARG A 90 -12.01 -5.23 -19.95
CA ARG A 90 -11.61 -6.27 -18.98
C ARG A 90 -10.99 -5.63 -17.75
N GLN A 91 -10.92 -6.36 -16.63
CA GLN A 91 -10.36 -5.83 -15.38
C GLN A 91 -8.92 -5.32 -15.54
N ALA A 92 -8.10 -5.96 -16.40
CA ALA A 92 -6.78 -5.44 -16.75
C ALA A 92 -6.83 -4.01 -17.33
N GLY A 93 -7.77 -3.74 -18.25
CA GLY A 93 -7.95 -2.39 -18.80
C GLY A 93 -8.51 -1.41 -17.79
N VAL A 94 -9.41 -1.85 -16.90
CA VAL A 94 -9.95 -1.02 -15.81
C VAL A 94 -8.83 -0.60 -14.86
N ARG A 95 -7.89 -1.50 -14.52
CA ARG A 95 -6.73 -1.18 -13.67
C ARG A 95 -5.87 -0.09 -14.29
N ILE A 96 -5.57 -0.16 -15.59
CA ILE A 96 -4.84 0.90 -16.30
C ILE A 96 -5.59 2.24 -16.23
N VAL A 97 -6.90 2.25 -16.54
CA VAL A 97 -7.69 3.48 -16.48
C VAL A 97 -7.71 4.06 -15.06
N ARG A 98 -7.85 3.23 -14.03
CA ARG A 98 -7.83 3.66 -12.62
C ARG A 98 -6.47 4.23 -12.22
N ALA A 99 -5.38 3.56 -12.60
CA ALA A 99 -4.03 4.04 -12.32
C ALA A 99 -3.79 5.44 -12.93
N VAL A 100 -4.13 5.63 -14.21
CA VAL A 100 -3.99 6.95 -14.86
C VAL A 100 -4.97 7.98 -14.27
N SER A 101 -6.19 7.56 -13.90
CA SER A 101 -7.19 8.47 -13.32
C SER A 101 -6.90 8.88 -11.87
N ALA A 102 -6.14 8.06 -11.13
CA ALA A 102 -5.65 8.42 -9.80
C ALA A 102 -4.64 9.59 -9.84
N GLY A 103 -4.19 9.95 -11.04
CA GLY A 103 -3.32 11.07 -11.33
C GLY A 103 -1.85 10.66 -11.44
N ASN A 104 -1.06 11.52 -12.08
CA ASN A 104 0.39 11.46 -12.03
C ASN A 104 0.89 12.46 -10.99
N ILE A 105 2.03 12.15 -10.37
CA ILE A 105 2.72 13.00 -9.40
C ILE A 105 3.08 14.33 -10.08
N SER A 106 2.65 15.45 -9.50
CA SER A 106 3.03 16.81 -9.90
C SER A 106 3.77 17.49 -8.74
N GLU A 107 4.59 18.51 -9.05
CA GLU A 107 5.32 19.34 -8.06
C GLU A 107 4.40 20.05 -7.02
N GLU A 108 3.08 19.93 -7.17
CA GLU A 108 2.05 20.53 -6.31
C GLU A 108 1.68 19.66 -5.09
N MET A 109 2.20 18.42 -4.98
CA MET A 109 1.96 17.53 -3.83
C MET A 109 2.97 17.76 -2.70
N GLN A 110 3.04 18.98 -2.17
CA GLN A 110 3.89 19.27 -1.01
C GLN A 110 3.19 20.25 -0.06
N PHE A 111 3.41 20.07 1.23
CA PHE A 111 2.99 21.01 2.27
C PHE A 111 4.09 21.20 3.30
N GLU A 112 4.10 22.35 3.99
CA GLU A 112 5.08 22.61 5.06
C GLU A 112 5.03 21.53 6.14
N THR A 113 6.16 21.12 6.70
CA THR A 113 6.17 20.13 7.80
C THR A 113 5.29 20.59 8.97
N ILE A 114 4.28 19.79 9.31
CA ILE A 114 3.28 20.13 10.32
C ILE A 114 3.49 19.25 11.57
N PRO A 115 3.74 19.84 12.75
CA PRO A 115 3.82 19.09 14.00
C PRO A 115 2.54 18.33 14.32
N LEU A 116 2.71 17.12 14.83
CA LEU A 116 1.64 16.31 15.42
C LEU A 116 1.45 16.68 16.89
N GLU A 117 0.28 16.38 17.44
CA GLU A 117 0.01 16.56 18.87
C GLU A 117 0.80 15.54 19.70
N GLU A 118 0.98 14.32 19.18
CA GLU A 118 1.67 13.25 19.87
C GLU A 118 3.20 13.30 19.68
N PRO A 119 3.97 13.11 20.77
CA PRO A 119 5.42 13.10 20.70
C PRO A 119 5.95 11.85 19.99
N CYS A 120 7.24 11.85 19.70
CA CYS A 120 7.94 10.69 19.17
C CYS A 120 7.86 9.53 20.18
N PRO A 121 7.49 8.29 19.76
CA PRO A 121 7.42 7.11 20.62
C PRO A 121 8.72 6.83 21.37
N TYR A 122 9.83 7.15 20.70
CA TYR A 122 11.14 6.63 21.05
C TYR A 122 11.92 7.61 21.93
N CYS A 123 11.92 8.90 21.59
CA CYS A 123 12.68 9.93 22.32
C CYS A 123 11.81 10.95 23.06
N GLY A 124 10.49 10.96 22.85
CA GLY A 124 9.58 11.96 23.42
C GLY A 124 9.63 13.35 22.76
N GLY A 125 10.44 13.52 21.71
CA GLY A 125 10.57 14.77 20.96
C GLY A 125 9.37 15.06 20.04
N THR A 126 9.48 16.11 19.23
CA THR A 126 8.40 16.55 18.34
C THR A 126 8.25 15.62 17.13
N SER A 127 7.07 15.00 16.98
CA SER A 127 6.68 14.33 15.73
C SER A 127 6.04 15.33 14.76
N ALA A 128 6.21 15.12 13.47
CA ALA A 128 5.58 15.94 12.43
C ALA A 128 5.24 15.10 11.18
N ILE A 129 4.26 15.55 10.41
CA ILE A 129 3.97 15.03 9.08
C ILE A 129 4.64 15.89 8.02
N SER A 130 5.17 15.23 6.99
CA SER A 130 5.65 15.86 5.77
C SER A 130 5.22 15.04 4.57
N LEU A 131 5.06 15.71 3.43
CA LEU A 131 4.78 15.06 2.16
C LEU A 131 5.99 15.31 1.25
N ASP A 132 6.57 14.24 0.74
CA ASP A 132 7.70 14.26 -0.17
C ASP A 132 7.45 13.24 -1.29
N ASP A 133 7.54 13.69 -2.54
CA ASP A 133 7.12 12.94 -3.73
C ASP A 133 5.74 12.25 -3.60
N ASP A 134 5.71 10.91 -3.58
CA ASP A 134 4.54 10.06 -3.43
C ASP A 134 4.38 9.46 -2.03
N TRP A 135 5.05 10.04 -1.02
CA TRP A 135 5.06 9.54 0.35
C TRP A 135 4.69 10.60 1.37
N LEU A 136 3.70 10.27 2.20
CA LEU A 136 3.47 10.94 3.46
C LEU A 136 4.34 10.27 4.54
N PHE A 137 5.24 11.06 5.11
CA PHE A 137 6.10 10.63 6.20
C PHE A 137 5.59 11.17 7.53
N ILE A 138 5.76 10.36 8.58
CA ILE A 138 5.76 10.83 9.97
C ILE A 138 7.21 10.80 10.43
N ARG A 139 7.70 11.92 10.96
CA ARG A 139 9.11 12.10 11.31
C ARG A 139 9.26 12.67 12.70
N CYS A 140 10.32 12.28 13.40
CA CYS A 140 10.80 13.01 14.56
C CYS A 140 11.76 14.12 14.11
N LEU A 141 11.66 15.30 14.71
CA LEU A 141 12.54 16.43 14.42
C LEU A 141 13.83 16.44 15.26
N GLU A 142 14.01 15.46 16.14
CA GLU A 142 15.03 15.47 17.20
C GLU A 142 15.89 14.19 17.28
N CYS A 143 15.38 13.05 16.82
CA CYS A 143 16.13 11.78 16.80
C CYS A 143 16.25 11.21 15.39
N PRO A 144 17.14 10.23 15.16
CA PRO A 144 17.35 9.63 13.84
C PRO A 144 16.13 8.89 13.25
N GLY A 145 15.11 8.58 14.06
CA GLY A 145 13.90 7.89 13.63
C GLY A 145 14.00 6.37 13.69
N ALA A 146 12.96 5.68 13.22
CA ALA A 146 12.84 4.21 13.28
C ALA A 146 13.62 3.49 12.16
N PHE A 147 13.96 4.21 11.08
CA PHE A 147 14.60 3.67 9.88
C PHE A 147 15.98 4.28 9.61
N VAL A 148 16.78 4.51 10.67
CA VAL A 148 18.10 5.17 10.58
C VAL A 148 19.10 4.50 9.62
N GLN A 149 18.89 3.23 9.28
CA GLN A 149 19.74 2.46 8.37
C GLN A 149 19.43 2.70 6.89
N ASP A 150 18.29 3.32 6.59
CA ASP A 150 17.84 3.58 5.21
C ASP A 150 18.10 5.04 4.84
N ASP A 151 19.17 5.27 4.10
CA ASP A 151 19.61 6.59 3.65
C ASP A 151 18.76 7.16 2.50
N THR A 152 17.80 6.38 1.99
CA THR A 152 16.82 6.82 1.00
C THR A 152 15.62 7.52 1.63
N LEU A 153 15.42 7.35 2.94
CA LEU A 153 14.33 7.95 3.69
C LEU A 153 14.73 9.28 4.33
N PRO A 154 13.80 10.24 4.49
CA PRO A 154 14.09 11.47 5.22
C PRO A 154 14.55 11.21 6.66
N ASP A 155 15.51 11.99 7.17
CA ASP A 155 15.99 11.88 8.56
C ASP A 155 14.83 11.89 9.57
N GLY A 156 14.91 11.06 10.61
CA GLY A 156 13.87 11.03 11.64
C GLY A 156 12.61 10.27 11.24
N THR A 157 12.57 9.59 10.08
CA THR A 157 11.39 8.82 9.65
C THR A 157 10.96 7.79 10.70
N LEU A 158 9.70 7.90 11.13
CA LEU A 158 9.02 7.00 12.07
C LEU A 158 8.04 6.07 11.34
N ALA A 159 7.44 6.55 10.26
CA ALA A 159 6.59 5.80 9.36
C ALA A 159 6.50 6.49 7.99
N GLY A 160 6.23 5.73 6.93
CA GLY A 160 5.98 6.23 5.59
C GLY A 160 4.74 5.56 4.99
N PHE A 161 3.93 6.34 4.26
CA PHE A 161 2.73 5.88 3.59
C PHE A 161 2.71 6.37 2.15
N GLU A 162 2.60 5.45 1.21
CA GLU A 162 2.34 5.79 -0.19
C GLU A 162 1.02 6.56 -0.31
N VAL A 163 1.04 7.64 -1.09
CA VAL A 163 -0.14 8.42 -1.44
C VAL A 163 -0.26 8.55 -2.95
N SER A 164 -1.49 8.73 -3.42
CA SER A 164 -1.76 9.09 -4.81
C SER A 164 -2.21 10.55 -4.88
N PRO A 165 -2.15 11.21 -6.05
CA PRO A 165 -2.77 12.53 -6.21
C PRO A 165 -4.25 12.54 -5.82
N ALA A 166 -5.00 11.47 -6.10
CA ALA A 166 -6.39 11.33 -5.65
C ALA A 166 -6.55 11.25 -4.11
N SER A 167 -5.51 10.84 -3.38
CA SER A 167 -5.47 10.84 -1.90
C SER A 167 -5.08 12.20 -1.32
N VAL A 168 -4.49 13.10 -2.13
CA VAL A 168 -3.95 14.40 -1.71
C VAL A 168 -4.85 15.56 -2.15
N GLN A 169 -5.35 15.52 -3.38
CA GLN A 169 -6.10 16.62 -3.98
C GLN A 169 -7.32 17.01 -3.15
N ASP A 170 -7.55 18.31 -3.04
CA ASP A 170 -8.70 18.92 -2.36
C ASP A 170 -8.82 18.51 -0.87
N ARG A 171 -7.69 18.23 -0.20
CA ARG A 171 -7.61 17.88 1.22
C ARG A 171 -6.59 18.73 1.97
N GLU A 172 -6.91 19.01 3.22
CA GLU A 172 -5.97 19.60 4.17
C GLU A 172 -4.96 18.55 4.67
N PRO A 173 -3.75 18.93 5.13
CA PRO A 173 -2.69 17.98 5.51
C PRO A 173 -3.09 16.88 6.49
N PHE A 174 -3.89 17.19 7.51
CA PHE A 174 -4.37 16.19 8.47
C PHE A 174 -5.42 15.24 7.87
N GLU A 175 -6.17 15.67 6.85
CA GLU A 175 -7.08 14.80 6.11
C GLU A 175 -6.29 13.84 5.19
N ILE A 176 -5.20 14.32 4.58
CA ILE A 176 -4.27 13.49 3.82
C ILE A 176 -3.65 12.44 4.75
N PHE A 177 -3.13 12.86 5.90
CA PHE A 177 -2.59 11.96 6.93
C PHE A 177 -3.60 10.88 7.31
N ALA A 178 -4.85 11.26 7.62
CA ALA A 178 -5.89 10.29 7.98
C ALA A 178 -6.14 9.27 6.85
N VAL A 179 -6.20 9.69 5.58
CA VAL A 179 -6.38 8.78 4.44
C VAL A 179 -5.17 7.86 4.27
N ALA A 180 -3.96 8.43 4.25
CA ALA A 180 -2.72 7.68 4.05
C ALA A 180 -2.53 6.61 5.13
N PHE A 181 -2.81 6.95 6.37
CA PHE A 181 -2.72 6.03 7.51
C PHE A 181 -3.74 4.89 7.41
N GLN A 182 -4.99 5.19 7.04
CA GLN A 182 -6.02 4.17 6.84
C GLN A 182 -5.65 3.19 5.71
N LEU A 183 -5.15 3.70 4.59
CA LEU A 183 -4.68 2.88 3.47
C LEU A 183 -3.46 2.04 3.85
N GLY A 184 -2.50 2.65 4.56
CA GLY A 184 -1.33 1.96 5.09
C GLY A 184 -1.71 0.76 5.95
N LEU A 185 -2.72 0.89 6.81
CA LEU A 185 -3.15 -0.23 7.67
C LEU A 185 -3.91 -1.32 6.89
N GLN A 186 -4.52 -1.00 5.76
CA GLN A 186 -5.05 -2.01 4.84
C GLN A 186 -3.91 -2.79 4.16
N VAL A 187 -2.84 -2.08 3.76
CA VAL A 187 -1.61 -2.70 3.22
C VAL A 187 -1.01 -3.67 4.23
N HIS A 188 -0.81 -3.24 5.48
CA HIS A 188 -0.28 -4.08 6.55
C HIS A 188 -1.12 -5.35 6.75
N ARG A 189 -2.45 -5.22 6.84
CA ARG A 189 -3.36 -6.37 6.99
C ARG A 189 -3.30 -7.32 5.79
N SER A 190 -3.16 -6.79 4.58
CA SER A 190 -3.05 -7.62 3.37
C SER A 190 -1.77 -8.47 3.41
N PHE A 191 -0.63 -7.85 3.71
CA PHE A 191 0.65 -8.55 3.85
C PHE A 191 0.62 -9.57 5.00
N ALA A 192 0.05 -9.22 6.16
CA ALA A 192 -0.13 -10.15 7.27
C ALA A 192 -1.02 -11.35 6.92
N ALA A 193 -1.94 -11.19 5.97
CA ALA A 193 -2.76 -12.29 5.45
C ALA A 193 -2.06 -13.12 4.36
N GLY A 194 -0.79 -12.84 4.05
CA GLY A 194 -0.03 -13.51 2.99
C GLY A 194 -0.43 -13.08 1.58
N ILE A 195 -1.06 -11.90 1.42
CA ILE A 195 -1.66 -11.43 0.16
C ILE A 195 -1.06 -10.09 -0.23
N CYS A 196 -0.44 -10.01 -1.40
CA CYS A 196 0.05 -8.75 -1.95
C CYS A 196 -1.12 -7.80 -2.24
N PRO A 197 -1.14 -6.58 -1.68
CA PRO A 197 -2.23 -5.63 -1.91
C PRO A 197 -2.32 -5.15 -3.37
N GLU A 198 -1.23 -5.27 -4.14
CA GLU A 198 -1.17 -4.81 -5.52
C GLU A 198 -1.70 -5.86 -6.50
N CYS A 199 -1.14 -7.08 -6.46
CA CYS A 199 -1.45 -8.12 -7.45
C CYS A 199 -2.29 -9.29 -6.90
N GLY A 200 -2.42 -9.40 -5.57
CA GLY A 200 -3.11 -10.51 -4.90
C GLY A 200 -2.34 -11.82 -4.87
N ALA A 201 -1.06 -11.83 -5.27
CA ALA A 201 -0.19 -12.99 -5.17
C ALA A 201 0.24 -13.25 -3.72
N THR A 202 0.81 -14.42 -3.49
CA THR A 202 1.45 -14.79 -2.22
C THR A 202 2.57 -13.81 -1.88
N THR A 203 2.73 -13.56 -0.60
CA THR A 203 3.85 -12.80 -0.04
C THR A 203 4.68 -13.67 0.87
N THR A 204 5.99 -13.45 0.86
CA THR A 204 6.97 -14.19 1.66
C THR A 204 7.61 -13.25 2.68
N THR A 205 7.68 -13.69 3.93
CA THR A 205 8.46 -13.01 4.97
C THR A 205 9.94 -13.17 4.67
N GLU A 206 10.62 -12.07 4.37
CA GLU A 206 12.06 -12.05 4.09
C GLU A 206 12.87 -11.99 5.39
N THR A 207 12.41 -11.17 6.33
CA THR A 207 13.10 -10.91 7.58
C THR A 207 12.09 -10.80 8.72
N LEU A 208 12.35 -11.49 9.82
CA LEU A 208 11.62 -11.32 11.09
C LEU A 208 12.62 -11.38 12.24
N GLU A 209 13.02 -10.23 12.75
CA GLU A 209 14.13 -10.08 13.69
C GLU A 209 13.75 -9.29 14.94
N ILE A 210 14.38 -9.64 16.06
CA ILE A 210 14.40 -8.90 17.32
C ILE A 210 15.83 -8.88 17.84
N CYS A 211 16.34 -7.70 18.18
CA CYS A 211 17.58 -7.54 18.90
C CYS A 211 17.33 -7.74 20.41
N LEU A 212 17.93 -8.78 21.00
CA LEU A 212 17.70 -9.11 22.41
C LEU A 212 18.57 -8.30 23.37
N ASP A 213 19.70 -7.82 22.88
CA ASP A 213 20.62 -6.95 23.63
C ASP A 213 20.42 -5.48 23.17
N HIS A 214 19.17 -5.12 22.86
CA HIS A 214 18.81 -3.81 22.34
C HIS A 214 18.91 -2.75 23.42
N GLU A 215 20.08 -2.11 23.49
CA GLU A 215 20.33 -0.97 24.35
C GLU A 215 20.71 0.24 23.50
N LEU A 216 19.91 1.32 23.61
CA LEU A 216 20.18 2.58 22.90
C LEU A 216 21.33 3.33 23.55
N ASN A 217 22.29 3.76 22.74
CA ASN A 217 23.37 4.63 23.15
C ASN A 217 22.93 6.12 23.26
N ALA A 218 23.87 7.01 23.52
CA ALA A 218 23.60 8.46 23.61
C ALA A 218 23.07 9.08 22.30
N GLU A 219 23.33 8.44 21.16
CA GLU A 219 22.86 8.84 19.82
C GLU A 219 21.50 8.20 19.47
N GLN A 220 20.87 7.50 20.42
CA GLN A 220 19.58 6.82 20.24
C GLN A 220 19.63 5.68 19.22
N VAL A 221 20.77 5.01 19.07
CA VAL A 221 20.97 3.84 18.21
C VAL A 221 21.54 2.69 19.04
N CYS A 222 21.16 1.45 18.74
CA CYS A 222 21.73 0.26 19.37
C CYS A 222 23.05 -0.15 18.71
N GLU A 223 24.09 -0.39 19.51
CA GLU A 223 25.40 -0.84 18.99
C GLU A 223 25.37 -2.29 18.46
N CYS A 224 24.40 -3.11 18.87
CA CYS A 224 24.32 -4.52 18.46
C CYS A 224 23.65 -4.72 17.10
N CYS A 225 22.55 -4.00 16.84
CA CYS A 225 21.77 -4.14 15.61
C CYS A 225 21.81 -2.91 14.70
N GLU A 226 22.42 -1.81 15.17
CA GLU A 226 22.51 -0.53 14.45
C GLU A 226 21.13 0.08 14.11
N ARG A 227 20.08 -0.32 14.84
CA ARG A 227 18.70 0.19 14.74
C ARG A 227 18.31 1.00 15.98
N THR A 228 17.24 1.77 15.86
CA THR A 228 16.62 2.46 17.00
C THR A 228 15.48 1.65 17.63
N THR A 229 14.92 0.69 16.88
CA THR A 229 13.95 -0.30 17.35
C THR A 229 14.59 -1.68 17.48
N ASP A 230 14.12 -2.46 18.45
CA ASP A 230 14.56 -3.82 18.70
C ASP A 230 14.02 -4.78 17.64
N GLU A 231 12.78 -4.60 17.20
CA GLU A 231 12.11 -5.46 16.21
C GLU A 231 12.21 -4.94 14.76
N PHE A 232 12.18 -5.86 13.79
CA PHE A 232 12.13 -5.53 12.36
C PHE A 232 11.45 -6.65 11.56
N LEU A 233 10.62 -6.25 10.59
CA LEU A 233 9.92 -7.15 9.67
C LEU A 233 10.03 -6.62 8.24
N ALA A 234 10.42 -7.48 7.33
CA ALA A 234 10.35 -7.25 5.89
C ALA A 234 9.57 -8.40 5.21
N VAL A 235 8.63 -8.03 4.34
CA VAL A 235 7.82 -8.95 3.54
C VAL A 235 7.87 -8.51 2.09
N SER A 236 7.97 -9.45 1.16
CA SER A 236 7.98 -9.19 -0.28
C SER A 236 6.88 -9.96 -1.00
N CYS A 237 6.45 -9.48 -2.17
CA CYS A 237 5.57 -10.23 -3.06
C CYS A 237 6.38 -11.08 -4.04
N ASP A 238 6.01 -12.36 -4.16
CA ASP A 238 6.70 -13.32 -5.04
C ASP A 238 6.58 -13.03 -6.55
N ILE A 239 5.79 -12.02 -6.95
CA ILE A 239 5.44 -11.75 -8.35
C ILE A 239 5.74 -10.32 -8.79
N CYS A 240 5.42 -9.31 -7.98
CA CYS A 240 5.55 -7.90 -8.38
C CYS A 240 6.52 -7.09 -7.52
N ASP A 241 7.28 -7.76 -6.65
CA ASP A 241 8.30 -7.19 -5.77
C ASP A 241 7.82 -6.08 -4.81
N ARG A 242 6.50 -5.84 -4.73
CA ARG A 242 5.92 -4.93 -3.74
C ARG A 242 6.31 -5.45 -2.36
N SER A 243 6.96 -4.60 -1.58
CA SER A 243 7.44 -4.94 -0.24
C SER A 243 6.75 -4.11 0.85
N LEU A 244 6.81 -4.62 2.06
CA LEU A 244 6.45 -3.92 3.28
C LEU A 244 7.60 -4.07 4.27
N MET A 245 8.16 -2.93 4.69
CA MET A 245 9.01 -2.86 5.88
C MET A 245 8.18 -2.29 7.02
N THR A 246 8.15 -2.99 8.15
CA THR A 246 7.35 -2.60 9.31
C THR A 246 7.89 -3.21 10.59
N PHE A 247 7.18 -3.01 11.71
CA PHE A 247 7.48 -3.64 12.98
C PHE A 247 6.51 -4.80 13.24
N PRO A 248 6.98 -5.98 13.68
CA PRO A 248 6.15 -7.11 14.08
C PRO A 248 4.96 -6.74 14.99
N ALA A 249 5.16 -5.82 15.94
CA ALA A 249 4.09 -5.30 16.80
C ALA A 249 2.91 -4.66 16.02
N ILE A 250 3.15 -4.05 14.86
CA ILE A 250 2.09 -3.46 14.01
C ILE A 250 1.23 -4.55 13.37
N VAL A 251 1.82 -5.69 12.99
CA VAL A 251 1.06 -6.86 12.51
C VAL A 251 0.13 -7.37 13.60
N VAL A 252 0.64 -7.50 14.83
CA VAL A 252 -0.16 -7.89 15.99
C VAL A 252 -1.26 -6.88 16.29
N ALA A 253 -0.96 -5.58 16.25
CA ALA A 253 -1.92 -4.52 16.53
C ALA A 253 -3.05 -4.41 15.49
N THR A 254 -2.81 -4.91 14.28
CA THR A 254 -3.78 -4.85 13.18
C THR A 254 -4.57 -6.15 12.98
N ASP A 255 -4.24 -7.22 13.72
CA ASP A 255 -4.94 -8.50 13.68
C ASP A 255 -6.39 -8.38 14.20
N PRO A 256 -7.39 -8.94 13.49
CA PRO A 256 -8.79 -8.86 13.89
C PRO A 256 -9.10 -9.44 15.28
N HIS A 257 -8.41 -10.50 15.73
CA HIS A 257 -8.65 -11.09 17.04
C HIS A 257 -8.12 -10.18 18.14
N VAL A 258 -6.90 -9.65 17.96
CA VAL A 258 -6.32 -8.69 18.91
C VAL A 258 -7.18 -7.43 18.99
N ILE A 259 -7.61 -6.87 17.85
CA ILE A 259 -8.53 -5.73 17.80
C ILE A 259 -9.82 -6.04 18.57
N ALA A 260 -10.43 -7.19 18.34
CA ALA A 260 -11.67 -7.58 19.01
C ALA A 260 -11.51 -7.64 20.54
N VAL A 261 -10.44 -8.28 21.02
CA VAL A 261 -10.17 -8.38 22.46
C VAL A 261 -9.88 -6.99 23.05
N MET A 262 -9.12 -6.13 22.38
CA MET A 262 -8.88 -4.75 22.85
C MET A 262 -10.18 -3.97 23.02
N TYR A 263 -11.09 -4.12 22.05
CA TYR A 263 -12.40 -3.46 22.10
C TYR A 263 -13.28 -3.94 23.25
N GLU A 264 -13.34 -5.26 23.48
CA GLU A 264 -14.06 -5.83 24.62
C GLU A 264 -13.54 -5.30 25.95
N ARG A 265 -12.26 -4.92 25.99
CA ARG A 265 -11.58 -4.34 27.16
C ARG A 265 -11.59 -2.81 27.18
N GLY A 266 -12.41 -2.17 26.35
CA GLY A 266 -12.60 -0.71 26.36
C GLY A 266 -11.49 0.09 25.69
N ARG A 267 -10.55 -0.56 25.00
CA ARG A 267 -9.48 0.10 24.24
C ARG A 267 -9.84 0.12 22.75
N ASN A 268 -10.16 1.30 22.23
CA ASN A 268 -10.36 1.46 20.80
C ASN A 268 -9.00 1.56 20.08
N VAL A 269 -8.55 0.44 19.51
CA VAL A 269 -7.33 0.35 18.70
C VAL A 269 -7.57 0.55 17.19
N THR A 270 -8.83 0.74 16.76
CA THR A 270 -9.11 1.16 15.36
C THR A 270 -9.23 2.67 15.22
N ASN A 271 -9.22 3.43 16.33
CA ASN A 271 -8.92 4.85 16.29
C ASN A 271 -7.44 5.00 15.96
N GLN A 272 -7.16 4.84 14.68
CA GLN A 272 -5.86 4.76 14.05
C GLN A 272 -5.29 6.19 13.94
N THR A 273 -5.08 6.86 15.07
CA THR A 273 -4.26 8.06 15.14
C THR A 273 -2.80 7.67 15.27
N TRP A 274 -1.88 8.57 14.91
CA TRP A 274 -0.46 8.35 15.19
C TRP A 274 -0.28 8.02 16.66
N GLY A 275 -0.92 8.73 17.60
CA GLY A 275 -0.87 8.41 19.03
C GLY A 275 -1.21 6.96 19.42
N ALA A 276 -2.13 6.29 18.71
CA ALA A 276 -2.49 4.91 19.00
C ALA A 276 -1.42 3.90 18.53
N LEU A 277 -0.64 4.23 17.50
CA LEU A 277 0.48 3.42 17.00
C LEU A 277 1.87 3.90 17.48
N ALA A 278 1.96 5.14 17.95
CA ALA A 278 3.16 5.81 18.44
C ALA A 278 3.31 5.67 19.96
N SER A 279 2.30 5.13 20.61
CA SER A 279 2.41 4.56 21.93
C SER A 279 1.69 3.23 21.91
N PRO A 280 2.17 2.22 21.13
CA PRO A 280 1.88 0.86 21.53
C PRO A 280 2.41 0.82 22.97
N PRO A 281 1.57 0.52 23.98
CA PRO A 281 2.09 0.29 25.33
C PRO A 281 3.29 -0.63 25.20
N ASP A 282 4.31 -0.51 26.04
CA ASP A 282 5.39 -1.50 26.12
C ASP A 282 4.73 -2.90 26.04
N TRP A 283 4.74 -3.54 24.87
CA TRP A 283 4.21 -4.87 24.65
C TRP A 283 5.43 -5.73 24.75
N PRO A 284 5.82 -6.18 25.96
CA PRO A 284 7.08 -6.85 26.13
C PRO A 284 7.02 -8.08 25.25
N SER A 285 7.98 -8.18 24.34
CA SER A 285 8.08 -9.25 23.39
C SER A 285 9.26 -10.14 23.74
N ARG A 286 9.19 -11.41 23.32
CA ARG A 286 10.30 -12.36 23.45
C ARG A 286 10.22 -13.43 22.38
N TYR A 287 11.37 -13.98 21.99
CA TYR A 287 11.40 -15.21 21.21
C TYR A 287 10.92 -16.40 22.06
N VAL A 288 9.94 -17.13 21.55
CA VAL A 288 9.58 -18.47 22.02
C VAL A 288 10.35 -19.53 21.23
N ASN A 289 10.58 -19.28 19.95
CA ASN A 289 11.45 -20.08 19.09
C ASN A 289 12.17 -19.17 18.07
N ARG A 290 13.35 -19.57 17.61
CA ARG A 290 14.15 -18.85 16.60
C ARG A 290 14.20 -19.54 15.25
N ASP A 291 13.90 -20.83 15.19
CA ASP A 291 13.82 -21.61 13.95
C ASP A 291 12.78 -22.76 14.13
N PRO A 292 11.56 -22.62 13.56
CA PRO A 292 11.02 -21.41 12.94
C PRO A 292 10.86 -20.26 13.95
N VAL A 293 10.86 -19.02 13.46
CA VAL A 293 10.72 -17.84 14.32
C VAL A 293 9.31 -17.76 14.91
N VAL A 294 9.23 -17.60 16.24
CA VAL A 294 7.99 -17.32 16.96
C VAL A 294 8.24 -16.27 18.04
N ILE A 295 7.50 -15.16 17.97
CA ILE A 295 7.53 -14.06 18.93
C ILE A 295 6.26 -14.11 19.77
N GLU A 296 6.38 -13.89 21.08
CA GLU A 296 5.23 -13.74 21.99
C GLU A 296 5.23 -12.34 22.59
N TYR A 297 4.08 -11.67 22.49
CA TYR A 297 3.78 -10.38 23.08
C TYR A 297 2.89 -10.56 24.31
N THR A 298 3.15 -9.75 25.33
CA THR A 298 2.21 -9.57 26.45
C THR A 298 1.61 -8.19 26.35
N ILE A 299 0.31 -8.10 26.08
CA ILE A 299 -0.36 -6.82 25.91
C ILE A 299 -1.07 -6.45 27.22
N PRO A 300 -0.62 -5.40 27.93
CA PRO A 300 -1.24 -4.98 29.16
C PRO A 300 -2.63 -4.39 28.92
N VAL A 301 -3.58 -4.82 29.75
CA VAL A 301 -4.97 -4.32 29.76
C VAL A 301 -5.24 -3.60 31.08
N PRO A 302 -5.59 -2.30 31.07
CA PRO A 302 -6.01 -1.61 32.28
C PRO A 302 -7.20 -2.32 32.94
N ASP A 303 -7.08 -2.60 34.24
CA ASP A 303 -8.12 -3.26 35.05
C ASP A 303 -8.53 -4.67 34.56
N GLY A 304 -7.64 -5.37 33.83
CA GLY A 304 -7.89 -6.68 33.24
C GLY A 304 -6.72 -7.66 33.35
N GLU A 305 -6.92 -8.83 32.76
CA GLU A 305 -5.85 -9.80 32.51
C GLU A 305 -5.14 -9.42 31.20
N ASP A 306 -3.82 -9.56 31.18
CA ASP A 306 -3.01 -9.30 30.01
C ASP A 306 -3.40 -10.24 28.86
N ILE A 307 -3.24 -9.77 27.64
CA ILE A 307 -3.50 -10.58 26.44
C ILE A 307 -2.17 -11.12 25.95
N HIS A 308 -2.03 -12.44 25.91
CA HIS A 308 -0.86 -13.08 25.33
C HIS A 308 -1.10 -13.35 23.86
N VAL A 309 -0.16 -12.92 23.01
CA VAL A 309 -0.27 -13.05 21.57
C VAL A 309 0.99 -13.65 21.01
N ARG A 310 0.85 -14.60 20.09
CA ARG A 310 1.96 -15.17 19.33
C ARG A 310 1.91 -14.74 17.88
N LEU A 311 3.08 -14.42 17.33
CA LEU A 311 3.33 -14.14 15.93
C LEU A 311 4.39 -15.12 15.43
N ASP A 312 4.10 -15.84 14.35
CA ASP A 312 5.07 -16.72 13.68
C ASP A 312 5.60 -16.13 12.36
N GLU A 313 6.58 -16.80 11.75
CA GLU A 313 7.20 -16.39 10.47
C GLU A 313 6.23 -16.30 9.29
N SER A 314 5.04 -16.94 9.38
CA SER A 314 3.97 -16.80 8.38
C SER A 314 3.07 -15.58 8.64
N LEU A 315 3.42 -14.77 9.65
CA LEU A 315 2.66 -13.64 10.17
C LEU A 315 1.30 -14.03 10.75
N THR A 316 1.13 -15.31 11.10
CA THR A 316 -0.09 -15.77 11.75
C THR A 316 -0.10 -15.31 13.20
N VAL A 317 -1.16 -14.60 13.58
CA VAL A 317 -1.39 -14.11 14.94
C VAL A 317 -2.32 -15.07 15.69
N THR A 318 -1.91 -15.51 16.88
CA THR A 318 -2.73 -16.35 17.77
C THR A 318 -2.83 -15.72 19.16
N VAL A 319 -4.05 -15.45 19.62
CA VAL A 319 -4.31 -15.06 21.01
C VAL A 319 -4.35 -16.31 21.90
N THR A 320 -3.57 -16.32 22.98
CA THR A 320 -3.40 -17.46 23.89
C THR A 320 -3.85 -17.17 25.30
#